data_AF-I4I5Y4-F1
#
_entry.id   AF-I4I5Y4-F1
#
_cell.length_a   1.000
_cell.length_b   1.000
_cell.length_c   1.000
_cell.angle_alpha   90.00
_cell.angle_beta   90.00
_cell.angle_gamma   90.00
#
_symmetry.space_group_name_H-M   'P 1'
#
loop_
_entity.id
_entity.type
_entity.pdbx_description
1 polymer ?
#
loop_
_entity_poly.entity_id
_entity_poly.type
_entity_poly.pdbx_seq_one_letter_code
_entity_poly.pdbx_strand_id
1 'polypeptide(L)'
;MRRRGIDVLTAFEDGTEQLPDDQLLLRVTELKRILFTQDIRFRVLAETWQVKGKPFSGLIFGHQLGGTIGQFVKDLELIAKSSEPEEWFNTIEYIPFK
;
A
#
# COMPACT_ATOMS: atom_id res chain seq x y z
N MET A 1 -8.34 9.06 -7.25
CA MET A 1 -6.87 9.01 -7.38
C MET A 1 -6.39 9.45 -8.75
N ARG A 2 -6.58 8.70 -9.85
CA ARG A 2 -6.11 9.11 -11.20
C ARG A 2 -6.56 10.51 -11.67
N ARG A 3 -7.84 10.85 -11.46
CA ARG A 3 -8.37 12.21 -11.73
C ARG A 3 -7.68 13.33 -10.92
N ARG A 4 -6.91 12.97 -9.90
CA ARG A 4 -6.11 13.88 -9.04
C ARG A 4 -4.62 13.89 -9.42
N GLY A 5 -4.26 13.31 -10.57
CA GLY A 5 -2.89 13.27 -11.09
C GLY A 5 -1.98 12.21 -10.45
N ILE A 6 -2.55 11.28 -9.67
CA ILE A 6 -1.78 10.26 -8.96
C ILE A 6 -1.65 9.03 -9.83
N ASP A 7 -0.43 8.53 -9.99
CA ASP A 7 -0.14 7.26 -10.64
C ASP A 7 -0.63 6.10 -9.77
N VAL A 8 -1.55 5.31 -10.32
CA VAL A 8 -2.17 4.18 -9.63
C VAL A 8 -2.19 3.00 -10.57
N LEU A 9 -1.71 1.86 -10.08
CA LEU A 9 -1.77 0.56 -10.73
C LEU A 9 -2.53 -0.41 -9.82
N THR A 10 -3.57 -1.04 -10.34
CA THR A 10 -4.29 -2.10 -9.62
C THR A 10 -3.70 -3.47 -9.95
N ALA A 11 -3.87 -4.45 -9.05
CA ALA A 11 -3.43 -5.83 -9.32
C ALA A 11 -4.05 -6.40 -10.60
N PHE A 12 -5.30 -6.06 -10.91
CA PHE A 12 -5.96 -6.47 -12.15
C PHE A 12 -5.29 -5.90 -13.40
N GLU A 13 -4.90 -4.61 -13.38
CA GLU A 13 -4.20 -3.99 -14.52
C GLU A 13 -2.76 -4.49 -14.68
N ASP A 14 -2.14 -4.93 -13.59
CA ASP A 14 -0.83 -5.59 -13.60
C ASP A 14 -0.92 -7.09 -13.95
N GLY A 15 -2.13 -7.65 -14.09
CA GLY A 15 -2.37 -9.07 -14.36
C GLY A 15 -1.98 -10.00 -13.20
N THR A 16 -2.02 -9.50 -11.98
CA THR A 16 -1.57 -10.17 -10.74
C THR A 16 -2.68 -10.37 -9.72
N GLU A 17 -3.95 -10.26 -10.11
CA GLU A 17 -5.10 -10.37 -9.22
C GLU A 17 -5.27 -11.76 -8.57
N GLN A 18 -4.60 -12.79 -9.12
CA GLN A 18 -4.62 -14.16 -8.60
C GLN A 18 -3.32 -14.53 -7.87
N LEU A 19 -2.34 -13.61 -7.78
CA LEU A 19 -1.12 -13.89 -7.04
C LEU A 19 -1.43 -14.03 -5.54
N PRO A 20 -0.76 -14.98 -4.86
CA PRO A 20 -0.74 -15.00 -3.40
C PRO A 20 -0.21 -13.69 -2.80
N ASP A 21 -0.65 -13.34 -1.60
CA ASP A 21 -0.32 -12.06 -0.94
C ASP A 21 1.19 -11.78 -0.88
N ASP A 22 2.02 -12.80 -0.65
CA ASP A 22 3.47 -12.69 -0.60
C ASP A 22 4.10 -12.42 -1.97
N GLN A 23 3.58 -13.04 -3.03
CA GLN A 23 4.00 -12.76 -4.39
C GLN A 23 3.53 -11.37 -4.86
N LEU A 24 2.33 -10.94 -4.47
CA LEU A 24 1.87 -9.59 -4.78
C LEU A 24 2.72 -8.53 -4.06
N LEU A 25 3.07 -8.76 -2.79
CA LEU A 25 3.94 -7.84 -2.04
C LEU A 25 5.37 -7.77 -2.63
N LEU A 26 5.90 -8.90 -3.13
CA LEU A 26 7.14 -8.90 -3.92
C LEU A 26 6.98 -8.09 -5.21
N ARG A 27 5.91 -8.32 -5.98
CA ARG A 27 5.64 -7.62 -7.24
C ARG A 27 5.56 -6.11 -7.05
N VAL A 28 4.86 -5.66 -6.01
CA VAL A 28 4.76 -4.23 -5.65
C VAL A 28 6.14 -3.65 -5.32
N THR A 29 6.98 -4.44 -4.66
CA THR A 29 8.37 -4.06 -4.33
C THR A 29 9.24 -3.95 -5.58
N GLU A 30 9.15 -4.89 -6.51
CA GLU A 30 9.87 -4.85 -7.80
C GLU A 30 9.50 -3.62 -8.63
N LEU A 31 8.21 -3.25 -8.61
CA LEU A 31 7.70 -2.07 -9.29
C LEU A 31 8.02 -0.76 -8.57
N LYS A 32 8.64 -0.80 -7.37
CA LYS A 32 8.91 0.36 -6.51
C LYS A 32 7.65 1.17 -6.21
N ARG A 33 6.54 0.48 -5.92
CA ARG A 33 5.25 1.08 -5.59
C ARG A 33 4.89 0.82 -4.14
N ILE A 34 4.02 1.63 -3.56
CA ILE A 34 3.48 1.42 -2.21
C ILE A 34 2.16 0.67 -2.34
N LEU A 35 1.95 -0.40 -1.55
CA LEU A 35 0.69 -1.14 -1.57
C LEU A 35 -0.34 -0.45 -0.67
N PHE A 36 -1.49 -0.05 -1.20
CA PHE A 36 -2.67 0.24 -0.38
C PHE A 36 -3.60 -0.98 -0.32
N THR A 37 -4.04 -1.35 0.88
CA THR A 37 -4.99 -2.46 1.07
C THR A 37 -5.84 -2.29 2.32
N GLN A 38 -7.03 -2.89 2.32
CA GLN A 38 -7.88 -3.03 3.50
C GLN A 38 -7.91 -4.48 4.03
N ASP A 39 -7.20 -5.41 3.36
CA ASP A 39 -7.10 -6.80 3.79
C ASP A 39 -6.05 -6.95 4.89
N ILE A 40 -6.48 -7.44 6.05
CA ILE A 40 -5.64 -7.62 7.23
C ILE A 40 -4.49 -8.61 7.01
N ARG A 41 -4.63 -9.54 6.05
CA ARG A 41 -3.60 -10.54 5.75
C ARG A 41 -2.32 -9.89 5.21
N PHE A 42 -2.47 -8.87 4.36
CA PHE A 42 -1.33 -8.10 3.88
C PHE A 42 -0.62 -7.33 4.99
N ARG A 43 -1.38 -6.74 5.94
CA ARG A 43 -0.79 -6.07 7.11
C ARG A 43 0.04 -7.04 7.95
N VAL A 44 -0.52 -8.19 8.30
CA VAL A 44 0.17 -9.24 9.08
C VAL A 44 1.42 -9.74 8.35
N LEU A 45 1.33 -9.90 7.03
CA LEU A 45 2.45 -10.32 6.19
C LEU A 45 3.58 -9.28 6.19
N ALA A 46 3.28 -8.01 5.99
CA ALA A 46 4.26 -6.93 6.00
C ALA A 46 4.92 -6.77 7.39
N GLU A 47 4.14 -6.84 8.48
CA GLU A 47 4.66 -6.85 9.85
C GLU A 47 5.62 -8.03 10.08
N THR A 48 5.25 -9.22 9.57
CA THR A 48 6.10 -10.41 9.65
C THR A 48 7.41 -10.23 8.87
N TRP A 49 7.37 -9.59 7.71
CA TRP A 49 8.57 -9.32 6.91
C TRP A 49 9.47 -8.27 7.57
N GLN A 50 8.87 -7.22 8.14
CA GLN A 50 9.58 -6.19 8.88
C GLN A 50 10.37 -6.80 10.06
N VAL A 51 9.73 -7.66 10.86
CA VAL A 51 10.39 -8.39 11.97
C VAL A 51 11.50 -9.31 11.47
N LYS A 52 11.32 -9.96 10.30
CA LYS A 52 12.32 -10.85 9.70
C LYS A 52 13.43 -10.12 8.92
N GLY A 53 13.37 -8.80 8.81
CA GLY A 53 14.28 -8.02 7.97
C GLY A 53 14.14 -8.33 6.46
N LYS A 54 13.01 -8.89 6.03
CA LYS A 54 12.73 -9.12 4.60
C LYS A 54 12.22 -7.81 3.99
N PRO A 55 12.85 -7.30 2.93
CA PRO A 55 12.51 -5.99 2.39
C PRO A 55 11.17 -5.98 1.63
N PHE A 56 10.46 -4.85 1.71
CA PHE A 56 9.30 -4.50 0.88
C PHE A 56 9.23 -2.97 0.69
N SER A 57 8.57 -2.52 -0.38
CA SER A 57 8.52 -1.10 -0.78
C SER A 57 7.57 -0.21 0.04
N GLY A 58 6.82 -0.80 0.98
CA GLY A 58 5.91 -0.10 1.87
C GLY A 58 4.46 -0.52 1.73
N LEU A 59 3.70 -0.37 2.81
CA LEU A 59 2.30 -0.75 2.90
C LEU A 59 1.47 0.30 3.64
N ILE A 60 0.38 0.73 3.02
CA ILE A 60 -0.63 1.58 3.62
C ILE A 60 -1.86 0.72 3.91
N PHE A 61 -2.18 0.56 5.18
CA PHE A 61 -3.34 -0.21 5.63
C PHE A 61 -4.51 0.73 5.97
N GLY A 62 -5.63 0.53 5.30
CA GLY A 62 -6.89 1.20 5.64
C GLY A 62 -7.85 0.22 6.30
N HIS A 63 -8.18 0.38 7.58
CA HIS A 63 -9.16 -0.50 8.20
C HIS A 63 -10.56 -0.26 7.59
N GLN A 64 -11.29 -1.32 7.20
CA GLN A 64 -12.58 -1.20 6.49
C GLN A 64 -13.64 -0.35 7.23
N LEU A 65 -13.61 -0.36 8.56
CA LEU A 65 -14.50 0.42 9.42
C LEU A 65 -13.87 1.75 9.89
N GLY A 66 -12.68 2.07 9.40
CA GLY A 66 -11.83 3.16 9.90
C GLY A 66 -12.19 4.54 9.39
N GLY A 67 -12.94 4.65 8.28
CA GLY A 67 -13.29 5.96 7.71
C GLY A 67 -14.12 5.88 6.44
N THR A 68 -14.47 7.05 5.89
CA THR A 68 -15.15 7.13 4.59
C THR A 68 -14.17 6.96 3.45
N ILE A 69 -14.66 6.53 2.27
CA ILE A 69 -13.87 6.51 1.03
C ILE A 69 -13.23 7.88 0.75
N GLY A 70 -13.94 8.97 1.04
CA GLY A 70 -13.43 10.34 0.87
C GLY A 70 -12.21 10.64 1.74
N GLN A 71 -12.20 10.18 3.00
CA GLN A 71 -11.04 10.30 3.89
C GLN A 71 -9.86 9.47 3.39
N PHE A 72 -10.07 8.20 3.05
CA PHE A 72 -9.01 7.37 2.46
C PHE A 72 -8.39 8.01 1.22
N VAL A 73 -9.23 8.52 0.30
CA VAL A 73 -8.75 9.19 -0.92
C VAL A 73 -7.94 10.45 -0.59
N LYS A 74 -8.35 11.23 0.44
CA LYS A 74 -7.64 12.43 0.86
C LYS A 74 -6.27 12.10 1.44
N ASP A 75 -6.19 11.09 2.30
CA ASP A 75 -4.94 10.72 2.97
C ASP A 75 -3.96 10.05 2.01
N LEU A 76 -4.46 9.18 1.12
CA LEU A 76 -3.64 8.62 0.04
C LEU A 76 -3.15 9.70 -0.93
N GLU A 77 -3.95 10.73 -1.19
CA GLU A 77 -3.52 11.87 -2.00
C GLU A 77 -2.44 12.70 -1.30
N LEU A 78 -2.57 12.92 0.01
CA LEU A 78 -1.54 13.61 0.80
C LEU A 78 -0.22 12.85 0.73
N ILE A 79 -0.25 11.54 1.01
CA ILE A 79 0.92 10.66 0.94
C ILE A 79 1.57 10.73 -0.46
N ALA A 80 0.78 10.48 -1.51
CA ALA A 80 1.31 10.42 -2.88
C ALA A 80 1.89 11.75 -3.40
N LYS A 81 1.53 12.88 -2.79
CA LYS A 81 2.02 14.21 -3.18
C LYS A 81 3.15 14.73 -2.29
N SER A 82 3.36 14.13 -1.13
CA SER A 82 4.24 14.69 -0.09
C SER A 82 5.35 13.74 0.31
N SER A 83 5.48 12.59 -0.36
CA SER A 83 6.52 11.60 -0.09
C SER A 83 7.00 10.93 -1.36
N GLU A 84 8.23 10.45 -1.31
CA GLU A 84 8.86 9.67 -2.38
C GLU A 84 8.83 8.18 -2.05
N PRO A 85 8.71 7.26 -3.03
CA PRO A 85 8.63 5.82 -2.78
C PRO A 85 9.77 5.25 -1.92
N GLU A 86 10.97 5.84 -1.99
CA GLU A 86 12.13 5.41 -1.19
C GLU A 86 11.93 5.63 0.32
N GLU A 87 11.13 6.63 0.71
CA GLU A 87 10.81 6.92 2.12
C GLU A 87 9.90 5.85 2.74
N TRP A 88 9.26 5.03 1.90
CA TRP A 88 8.32 3.99 2.31
C TRP A 88 8.97 2.61 2.45
N PHE A 89 10.26 2.49 2.18
CA PHE A 89 10.96 1.21 2.26
C PHE A 89 10.86 0.61 3.66
N ASN A 90 10.25 -0.57 3.76
CA ASN A 90 9.92 -1.29 5.00
C ASN A 90 9.00 -0.54 5.97
N THR A 91 8.22 0.42 5.48
CA THR A 91 7.28 1.21 6.28
C THR A 91 5.86 0.67 6.16
N ILE A 92 5.15 0.64 7.29
CA ILE A 92 3.72 0.32 7.36
C ILE A 92 3.01 1.51 7.98
N GLU A 93 2.04 2.10 7.27
CA GLU A 93 1.28 3.25 7.75
C GLU A 93 -0.22 2.95 7.80
N TYR A 94 -0.92 3.60 8.74
CA TYR A 94 -2.35 3.38 8.95
C TYR A 94 -3.13 4.63 8.56
N ILE A 95 -4.20 4.44 7.79
CA ILE A 95 -5.14 5.50 7.44
C ILE A 95 -6.58 5.10 7.80
N PRO A 96 -7.50 6.05 8.05
CA PRO A 96 -7.30 7.49 7.93
C PRO A 96 -6.45 8.08 9.06
N PHE A 97 -5.79 9.20 8.77
CA PHE A 97 -5.10 9.98 9.79
C PHE A 97 -6.14 10.62 10.74
N LYS A 98 -5.77 10.72 12.03
CA LYS A 98 -6.62 11.34 13.06
C LYS A 98 -6.71 12.85 12.90
#